data_AF-A0A380BN92-F1
#
_entry.id   AF-A0A380BN92-F1
#
_cell.length_a   1.000
_cell.length_b   1.000
_cell.length_c   1.000
_cell.angle_alpha   90.00
_cell.angle_beta   90.00
_cell.angle_gamma   90.00
#
_symmetry.space_group_name_H-M   'P 1'
#
loop_
_entity.id
_entity.type
_entity.pdbx_description
1 polymer ?
#
loop_
_entity_poly.entity_id
_entity_poly.type
_entity_poly.pdbx_seq_one_letter_code
_entity_poly.pdbx_strand_id
1 'polypeptide(L)'
;MKRYYTALLLTLSLSSCDMMVRVSGIVTDAQTGKPLPEVEYVIVNSRKGSIPYLTDSIGQFEFYEIRSGFIGTSKKVKLNFQKDHFQKQTVILKAGDHQAVVKLKREDTSL
;
A
#
# COMPACT_ATOMS: atom_id res chain seq x y z
N MET A 1 5.52 -43.48 19.29
CA MET A 1 4.20 -43.45 18.64
C MET A 1 3.72 -42.03 18.38
N LYS A 2 2.98 -41.46 19.33
CA LYS A 2 2.17 -40.24 19.11
C LYS A 2 2.88 -38.91 19.43
N ARG A 3 3.92 -38.92 20.28
CA ARG A 3 4.62 -37.71 20.78
C ARG A 3 5.37 -36.92 19.72
N TYR A 4 5.88 -37.57 18.67
CA TYR A 4 6.60 -36.91 17.59
C TYR A 4 5.68 -36.29 16.54
N TYR A 5 4.45 -36.80 16.36
CA TYR A 5 3.47 -36.16 15.48
C TYR A 5 3.03 -34.80 16.03
N THR A 6 2.89 -34.68 17.35
CA THR A 6 2.59 -33.40 18.00
C THR A 6 3.74 -32.40 17.85
N ALA A 7 4.98 -32.86 18.00
CA ALA A 7 6.17 -32.01 17.79
C ALA A 7 6.34 -31.61 16.31
N LEU A 8 6.08 -32.53 15.37
CA LEU A 8 6.15 -32.30 13.92
C LEU A 8 5.07 -31.32 13.43
N LEU A 9 3.84 -31.40 13.96
CA LEU A 9 2.78 -30.42 13.68
C LEU A 9 3.09 -29.04 14.28
N LEU A 10 3.76 -29.00 15.44
CA LEU A 10 4.18 -27.75 16.07
C LEU A 10 5.29 -27.05 15.26
N THR A 11 6.25 -27.80 14.72
CA THR A 11 7.35 -27.24 13.91
C THR A 11 6.86 -26.80 12.52
N LEU A 12 5.90 -27.50 11.93
CA LEU A 12 5.23 -27.09 10.68
C LEU A 12 4.43 -25.79 10.83
N SER A 13 3.99 -25.43 12.03
CA SER A 13 3.28 -24.16 12.28
C SER A 13 4.19 -22.93 12.37
N LEU A 14 5.50 -23.13 12.47
CA LEU A 14 6.50 -22.05 12.55
C LEU A 14 7.02 -21.59 11.19
N SER A 15 6.56 -22.17 10.08
CA SER A 15 6.83 -21.58 8.77
C SER A 15 6.05 -20.26 8.68
N SER A 16 6.72 -19.15 9.00
CA SER A 16 6.15 -17.83 8.78
C SER A 16 5.98 -17.66 7.28
N CYS A 17 4.75 -17.80 6.78
CA CYS A 17 4.45 -17.44 5.41
C CYS A 17 4.58 -15.92 5.31
N ASP A 18 5.67 -15.42 4.74
CA ASP A 18 5.75 -14.03 4.33
C ASP A 18 4.88 -13.82 3.09
N MET A 19 4.15 -12.72 3.08
CA MET A 19 3.25 -12.34 2.01
C MET A 19 3.84 -11.15 1.28
N MET A 20 4.10 -11.32 -0.01
CA MET A 20 4.44 -10.21 -0.89
C MET A 20 3.17 -9.45 -1.26
N VAL A 21 3.18 -8.15 -1.00
CA VAL A 21 2.14 -7.22 -1.44
C VAL A 21 2.74 -6.39 -2.58
N ARG A 22 2.22 -6.60 -3.79
CA ARG A 22 2.52 -5.78 -4.97
C ARG A 22 1.25 -5.07 -5.39
N VAL A 23 1.31 -3.75 -5.41
CA VAL A 23 0.19 -2.92 -5.88
C VAL A 23 0.73 -1.91 -6.87
N SER A 24 0.08 -1.82 -8.02
CA SER A 24 0.24 -0.71 -8.94
C SER A 24 -1.03 0.14 -8.97
N GLY A 25 -0.93 1.34 -9.50
CA GLY A 25 -2.10 2.19 -9.64
C GLY A 25 -1.83 3.45 -10.42
N ILE A 26 -2.87 4.25 -10.58
CA ILE A 26 -2.80 5.56 -11.23
C ILE A 26 -3.44 6.62 -10.33
N VAL A 27 -2.79 7.76 -10.22
CA VAL A 27 -3.31 8.96 -9.55
C VAL A 27 -3.84 9.91 -10.61
N THR A 28 -5.06 10.39 -10.39
CA THR A 28 -5.77 11.29 -11.31
C THR A 28 -6.35 12.48 -10.57
N ASP A 29 -6.51 13.59 -11.27
CA ASP A 29 -7.28 14.74 -10.82
C ASP A 29 -8.77 14.36 -10.78
N ALA A 30 -9.41 14.48 -9.62
CA ALA A 30 -10.81 14.10 -9.43
C ALA A 30 -11.79 14.94 -10.27
N GLN A 31 -11.44 16.20 -10.61
CA GLN A 31 -12.27 17.07 -11.43
C GLN A 31 -12.10 16.78 -12.92
N THR A 32 -10.86 16.65 -13.38
CA THR A 32 -10.57 16.56 -14.82
C THR A 32 -10.41 15.13 -15.34
N GLY A 33 -10.19 14.15 -14.45
CA GLY A 33 -9.87 12.77 -14.79
C GLY A 33 -8.47 12.57 -15.37
N LYS A 34 -7.67 13.64 -15.53
CA LYS A 34 -6.31 13.56 -16.10
C LYS A 34 -5.34 12.92 -15.11
N PRO A 35 -4.34 12.15 -15.59
CA PRO A 35 -3.29 11.63 -14.74
C PRO A 35 -2.47 12.75 -14.08
N LEU A 36 -2.05 12.51 -12.84
CA LEU A 36 -1.24 13.45 -12.06
C LEU A 36 0.18 12.91 -11.90
N PRO A 37 1.17 13.47 -12.63
CA PRO A 37 2.56 13.12 -12.43
C PRO A 37 3.11 13.75 -11.15
N GLU A 38 4.23 13.23 -10.64
CA GLU A 38 4.95 13.80 -9.49
C GLU A 38 4.04 14.04 -8.27
N VAL A 39 3.13 13.11 -8.01
CA VAL A 39 2.39 13.04 -6.74
C VAL A 39 3.28 12.29 -5.76
N GLU A 40 3.58 12.91 -4.63
CA GLU A 40 4.31 12.24 -3.57
C GLU A 40 3.40 11.25 -2.85
N TYR A 41 3.90 10.03 -2.62
CA TYR A 41 3.24 9.06 -1.77
C TYR A 41 4.18 8.38 -0.80
N VAL A 42 3.68 8.09 0.40
CA VAL A 42 4.40 7.38 1.46
C VAL A 42 3.58 6.18 1.94
N ILE A 43 4.28 5.07 2.21
CA ILE A 43 3.69 3.90 2.86
C ILE A 43 3.81 4.09 4.38
N VAL A 44 2.74 4.58 5.02
CA VAL A 44 2.76 5.05 6.43
C VAL A 44 3.05 3.93 7.42
N ASN A 45 2.62 2.71 7.11
CA ASN A 45 2.78 1.54 7.98
C ASN A 45 3.80 0.54 7.42
N SER A 46 4.81 1.06 6.73
CA SER A 46 5.92 0.28 6.18
C SER A 46 6.95 -0.08 7.24
N ARG A 47 7.50 -1.30 7.17
CA ARG A 47 8.65 -1.70 8.01
C ARG A 47 9.93 -0.94 7.68
N LYS A 48 10.05 -0.40 6.46
CA LYS A 48 11.23 0.36 6.01
C LYS A 48 11.20 1.84 6.46
N GLY A 49 10.17 2.24 7.19
CA GLY A 49 9.90 3.66 7.50
C GLY A 49 9.14 4.37 6.38
N SER A 50 8.80 5.63 6.62
CA SER A 50 8.06 6.49 5.68
C SER A 50 8.98 7.11 4.64
N ILE A 51 9.38 6.33 3.64
CA ILE A 51 10.16 6.80 2.50
C ILE A 51 9.19 7.39 1.45
N PRO A 52 9.39 8.63 1.00
CA PRO A 52 8.58 9.24 -0.05
C PRO A 52 8.96 8.69 -1.43
N TYR A 53 7.95 8.51 -2.27
CA TYR A 53 8.04 8.12 -3.68
C TYR A 53 7.24 9.12 -4.52
N LEU A 54 7.50 9.18 -5.81
CA LEU A 54 6.76 10.03 -6.75
C LEU A 54 6.05 9.16 -7.79
N THR A 55 4.85 9.58 -8.22
CA THR A 55 4.24 9.03 -9.43
C THR A 55 5.03 9.44 -10.67
N ASP A 56 5.01 8.58 -11.69
CA ASP A 56 5.69 8.83 -12.96
C ASP A 56 4.97 9.89 -13.83
N SER A 57 5.46 10.12 -15.05
CA SER A 57 4.93 11.12 -15.99
C SER A 57 3.48 10.88 -16.44
N ILE A 58 2.98 9.65 -16.29
CA ILE A 58 1.61 9.26 -16.61
C ILE A 58 0.77 9.02 -15.34
N GLY A 59 1.27 9.48 -14.19
CA GLY A 59 0.60 9.41 -12.89
C GLY A 59 0.55 8.01 -12.31
N GLN A 60 1.32 7.06 -12.81
CA GLN A 60 1.37 5.71 -12.26
C GLN A 60 2.26 5.64 -11.02
N PHE A 61 1.90 4.75 -10.11
CA PHE A 61 2.74 4.34 -8.99
C PHE A 61 2.78 2.82 -8.90
N GLU A 62 3.88 2.30 -8.37
CA GLU A 62 4.02 0.90 -8.02
C GLU A 62 4.84 0.78 -6.74
N PHE A 63 4.48 -0.17 -5.88
CA PHE A 63 5.35 -0.56 -4.78
C PHE A 63 5.24 -2.05 -4.46
N TYR A 64 6.27 -2.53 -3.78
CA TYR A 64 6.40 -3.90 -3.31
C TYR A 64 6.78 -3.88 -1.82
N GLU A 65 5.98 -4.54 -1.00
CA GLU A 65 6.23 -4.68 0.43
C GLU A 65 6.09 -6.14 0.85
N ILE A 66 7.00 -6.61 1.70
CA ILE A 66 6.89 -7.92 2.34
C ILE A 66 6.22 -7.70 3.70
N ARG A 67 5.06 -8.33 3.91
CA ARG A 67 4.37 -8.34 5.21
C ARG A 67 4.34 -9.75 5.77
N SER A 68 4.48 -9.86 7.09
CA SER A 68 4.34 -11.15 7.77
C SER A 68 2.91 -11.68 7.57
N GLY A 69 2.77 -12.97 7.24
CA GLY A 69 1.48 -13.66 7.15
C GLY A 69 1.02 -14.28 8.47
N PHE A 70 1.67 -13.96 9.59
CA PHE A 70 1.29 -14.46 10.91
C PHE A 70 -0.15 -14.06 11.26
N ILE A 71 -0.91 -14.99 11.84
CA ILE A 71 -2.30 -14.80 12.25
C ILE A 71 -2.36 -13.64 13.26
N GLY A 72 -3.13 -12.59 12.95
CA GLY A 72 -3.24 -11.37 13.77
C GLY A 72 -2.45 -10.16 13.27
N THR A 73 -1.63 -10.30 12.24
CA THR A 73 -0.94 -9.15 11.62
C THR A 73 -1.84 -8.42 10.62
N SER A 74 -1.78 -7.08 10.61
CA SER A 74 -2.53 -6.27 9.64
C SER A 74 -1.96 -6.47 8.23
N LYS A 75 -2.77 -7.08 7.38
CA LYS A 75 -2.54 -7.25 5.94
C LYS A 75 -2.87 -5.99 5.11
N LYS A 76 -3.09 -4.86 5.78
CA LYS A 76 -3.46 -3.59 5.13
C LYS A 76 -2.23 -2.72 4.93
N VAL A 77 -2.16 -2.05 3.79
CA VAL A 77 -1.16 -1.02 3.49
C VAL A 77 -1.86 0.33 3.48
N LYS A 78 -1.29 1.31 4.20
CA LYS A 78 -1.80 2.68 4.24
C LYS A 78 -0.87 3.58 3.46
N LEU A 79 -1.38 4.13 2.37
CA LEU A 79 -0.69 5.07 1.50
C LEU A 79 -1.22 6.48 1.78
N ASN A 80 -0.33 7.44 2.00
CA ASN A 80 -0.69 8.85 1.98
C ASN A 80 -0.15 9.47 0.71
N PHE A 81 -1.02 10.12 -0.05
CA PHE A 81 -0.70 10.87 -1.25
C PHE A 81 -0.79 12.37 -0.97
N GLN A 82 0.16 13.13 -1.48
CA GLN A 82 0.18 14.58 -1.40
C GLN A 82 0.75 15.21 -2.68
N LYS A 83 0.18 16.36 -3.07
CA LYS A 83 0.65 17.20 -4.16
C LYS A 83 0.17 18.63 -3.89
N ASP A 84 0.97 19.62 -4.27
CA ASP A 84 0.59 21.04 -4.10
C ASP A 84 -0.75 21.35 -4.76
N HIS A 85 -1.58 22.14 -4.07
CA HIS A 85 -2.94 22.51 -4.46
C HIS A 85 -3.95 21.35 -4.52
N PHE A 86 -3.58 20.16 -4.01
CA PHE A 86 -4.47 19.02 -3.85
C PHE A 86 -4.59 18.61 -2.39
N GLN A 87 -5.80 18.24 -1.99
CA GLN A 87 -6.07 17.72 -0.65
C GLN A 87 -5.30 16.40 -0.46
N LYS A 88 -4.60 16.28 0.67
CA LYS A 88 -3.95 15.03 1.04
C LYS A 88 -4.97 13.90 1.09
N GLN A 89 -4.61 12.76 0.52
CA GLN A 89 -5.50 11.59 0.47
C GLN A 89 -4.83 10.37 1.06
N THR A 90 -5.54 9.68 1.94
CA THR A 90 -5.12 8.37 2.46
C THR A 90 -5.90 7.25 1.79
N VAL A 91 -5.19 6.27 1.26
CA VAL A 91 -5.75 5.04 0.68
C VAL A 91 -5.32 3.85 1.52
N ILE A 92 -6.28 2.97 1.83
CA ILE A 92 -6.02 1.74 2.57
C ILE A 92 -6.25 0.57 1.61
N LEU A 93 -5.17 -0.10 1.26
CA LEU A 93 -5.17 -1.31 0.44
C LEU A 93 -5.13 -2.54 1.34
N LYS A 94 -5.72 -3.65 0.90
CA LYS A 94 -5.77 -4.94 1.60
C LYS A 94 -4.99 -5.99 0.81
N ALA A 95 -4.66 -7.10 1.46
CA ALA A 95 -4.15 -8.27 0.75
C ALA A 95 -5.13 -8.71 -0.34
N GLY A 96 -4.62 -8.86 -1.56
CA GLY A 96 -5.40 -9.15 -2.77
C GLY A 96 -5.69 -7.93 -3.64
N ASP A 97 -5.51 -6.71 -3.13
CA ASP A 97 -5.59 -5.51 -3.95
C ASP A 97 -4.31 -5.43 -4.81
N HIS A 98 -4.46 -5.64 -6.12
CA HIS A 98 -3.33 -5.58 -7.06
C HIS A 98 -3.29 -4.25 -7.84
N GLN A 99 -4.42 -3.57 -7.93
CA GLN A 99 -4.57 -2.31 -8.65
C GLN A 99 -5.37 -1.29 -7.84
N ALA A 100 -5.04 0.00 -7.97
CA ALA A 100 -5.78 1.09 -7.36
C ALA A 100 -5.89 2.31 -8.28
N VAL A 101 -7.04 2.97 -8.25
CA VAL A 101 -7.25 4.28 -8.88
C VAL A 101 -7.44 5.31 -7.77
N VAL A 102 -6.53 6.27 -7.69
CA VAL A 102 -6.55 7.34 -6.68
C VAL A 102 -7.00 8.62 -7.35
N LYS A 103 -7.99 9.28 -6.76
CA LYS A 103 -8.58 10.52 -7.29
C LYS A 103 -8.35 11.66 -6.30
N LEU A 104 -7.34 12.48 -6.56
CA LEU A 104 -7.01 13.63 -5.71
C LEU A 104 -7.97 14.78 -5.99
N LYS A 105 -8.58 15.32 -4.93
CA LYS A 105 -9.41 16.52 -5.01
C LYS A 105 -8.52 17.75 -4.89
N ARG A 106 -8.80 18.79 -5.67
CA ARG A 106 -8.15 20.09 -5.50
C ARG A 106 -8.53 20.69 -4.15
N GLU A 107 -7.63 21.46 -3.57
CA GLU A 107 -7.97 22.27 -2.39
C GLU A 107 -8.93 23.37 -2.82
N ASP A 108 -9.99 23.60 -2.04
CA ASP A 108 -10.93 24.70 -2.32
C ASP A 108 -10.22 26.02 -2.05
N THR A 109 -9.65 26.61 -3.09
CA THR A 109 -9.08 27.96 -3.04
C THR A 109 -10.22 28.96 -3.21
N SER A 110 -11.10 29.03 -2.20
CA SER A 110 -12.09 30.12 -2.10
C SER A 110 -11.43 31.24 -1.29
N LEU A 111 -10.76 32.16 -1.97
CA LEU A 111 -10.33 33.45 -1.44
C LEU A 111 -11.04 34.56 -2.21
#